data_AF-A0A3P6EAF9-F1
#
_entry.id   AF-A0A3P6EAF9-F1
#
_cell.length_a   1.000
_cell.length_b   1.000
_cell.length_c   1.000
_cell.angle_alpha   90.00
_cell.angle_beta   90.00
_cell.angle_gamma   90.00
#
_symmetry.space_group_name_H-M   'P 1'
#
loop_
_entity.id
_entity.type
_entity.pdbx_description
1 polymer ?
#
loop_
_entity_poly.entity_id
_entity_poly.type
_entity_poly.pdbx_seq_one_letter_code
_entity_poly.pdbx_strand_id
1 'polypeptide(L)'
;MASSSQNTFDGSDDEIFDQFFDQKFDQTFENLSIKYAEKEERRKKRKKRAYIERNREEWHIRLRNDYFSDTPTYPENFFRRRFRMNKSFFMRIVDRLSNEVEYFREKLDGLGMINLSPLQKCTAAIRVLAYGSAADMVDEYLWLGIISLFGDEYLRRPTPADLQCLLDVGEYRGFPGMIGSIDCMHWK
;
A
#
# COMPACT_ATOMS: atom_id res chain seq x y z
N MET A 1 -18.24 -19.44 -71.42
CA MET A 1 -17.00 -19.91 -70.76
C MET A 1 -16.71 -18.95 -69.62
N ALA A 2 -16.51 -19.49 -68.42
CA ALA A 2 -16.52 -18.76 -67.16
C ALA A 2 -15.42 -17.69 -67.12
N SER A 3 -15.79 -16.49 -66.66
CA SER A 3 -14.85 -15.55 -66.07
C SER A 3 -15.41 -15.15 -64.72
N SER A 4 -14.67 -15.44 -63.66
CA SER A 4 -14.15 -14.38 -62.81
C SER A 4 -13.38 -15.00 -61.64
N SER A 5 -12.13 -14.57 -61.46
CA SER A 5 -11.50 -14.58 -60.14
C SER A 5 -10.82 -13.24 -59.95
N GLN A 6 -11.57 -12.28 -59.43
CA GLN A 6 -11.03 -11.15 -58.70
C GLN A 6 -11.66 -11.19 -57.31
N ASN A 7 -10.84 -11.59 -56.35
CA ASN A 7 -11.14 -11.46 -54.93
C ASN A 7 -11.08 -9.99 -54.56
N THR A 8 -12.17 -9.46 -54.02
CA THR A 8 -12.15 -8.31 -53.12
C THR A 8 -12.74 -8.78 -51.79
N PHE A 9 -11.82 -9.04 -50.88
CA PHE A 9 -12.01 -9.17 -49.44
C PHE A 9 -12.61 -7.86 -48.92
N ASP A 10 -13.84 -7.89 -48.39
CA ASP A 10 -14.54 -6.68 -47.94
C ASP A 10 -15.32 -6.93 -46.64
N GLY A 11 -14.69 -6.55 -45.52
CA GLY A 11 -15.21 -5.75 -44.40
C GLY A 11 -16.60 -5.97 -43.75
N SER A 12 -17.43 -6.93 -44.15
CA SER A 12 -18.82 -6.99 -43.66
C SER A 12 -19.04 -7.75 -42.36
N ASP A 13 -18.17 -8.71 -42.03
CA ASP A 13 -18.42 -9.64 -40.92
C ASP A 13 -18.09 -9.04 -39.54
N ASP A 14 -17.14 -8.09 -39.49
CA ASP A 14 -16.70 -7.44 -38.26
C ASP A 14 -17.77 -6.45 -37.73
N GLU A 15 -18.41 -5.66 -38.60
CA GLU A 15 -19.48 -4.73 -38.21
C GLU A 15 -20.75 -5.46 -37.71
N ILE A 16 -21.08 -6.61 -38.30
CA ILE A 16 -22.22 -7.44 -37.87
C ILE A 16 -21.94 -8.08 -36.51
N PHE A 17 -20.70 -8.51 -36.27
CA PHE A 17 -20.27 -9.07 -34.99
C PHE A 17 -20.30 -8.03 -33.88
N ASP A 18 -19.79 -6.82 -34.14
CA ASP A 18 -19.81 -5.71 -33.19
C ASP A 18 -21.24 -5.29 -32.84
N GLN A 19 -22.13 -5.17 -33.84
CA GLN A 19 -23.52 -4.81 -33.59
C GLN A 19 -24.29 -5.87 -32.78
N PHE A 20 -24.00 -7.16 -33.01
CA PHE A 20 -24.57 -8.26 -32.23
C PHE A 20 -24.00 -8.30 -30.81
N PHE A 21 -22.70 -8.03 -30.65
CA PHE A 21 -22.04 -7.97 -29.36
C PHE A 21 -22.59 -6.81 -28.52
N ASP A 22 -22.73 -5.61 -29.09
CA ASP A 22 -23.29 -4.43 -28.43
C ASP A 22 -24.73 -4.68 -28.01
N GLN A 23 -25.56 -5.24 -28.89
CA GLN A 23 -26.96 -5.53 -28.56
C GLN A 23 -27.08 -6.57 -27.42
N LYS A 24 -26.19 -7.56 -27.38
CA LYS A 24 -26.13 -8.54 -26.30
C LYS A 24 -25.56 -7.96 -25.01
N PHE A 25 -24.57 -7.10 -25.12
CA PHE A 25 -23.98 -6.40 -24.00
C PHE A 25 -25.02 -5.50 -23.33
N ASP A 26 -25.76 -4.71 -24.09
CA ASP A 26 -26.81 -3.83 -23.60
C ASP A 26 -27.95 -4.61 -22.93
N GLN A 27 -28.43 -5.70 -23.56
CA GLN A 27 -29.45 -6.56 -22.95
C GLN A 27 -28.98 -7.19 -21.65
N THR A 28 -27.73 -7.66 -21.59
CA THR A 28 -27.19 -8.28 -20.36
C THR A 28 -26.96 -7.23 -19.28
N PHE A 29 -26.51 -6.03 -19.66
CA PHE A 29 -26.30 -4.91 -18.78
C PHE A 29 -27.61 -4.39 -18.19
N GLU A 30 -28.66 -4.20 -18.99
CA GLU A 30 -29.99 -3.82 -18.50
C GLU A 30 -30.58 -4.87 -17.56
N ASN A 31 -30.48 -6.15 -17.90
CA ASN A 31 -30.96 -7.23 -17.02
C ASN A 31 -30.19 -7.29 -15.69
N LEU A 32 -28.88 -7.01 -15.71
CA LEU A 32 -28.07 -6.85 -14.51
C LEU A 32 -28.49 -5.63 -13.71
N SER A 33 -28.76 -4.51 -14.39
CA SER A 33 -29.19 -3.24 -13.81
C SER A 33 -30.53 -3.38 -13.09
N ILE A 34 -31.49 -4.07 -13.70
CA ILE A 34 -32.80 -4.38 -13.10
C ILE A 34 -32.63 -5.28 -11.88
N LYS A 35 -31.80 -6.34 -11.95
CA LYS A 35 -31.48 -7.18 -10.79
C LYS A 35 -30.79 -6.40 -9.66
N TYR A 36 -29.95 -5.43 -10.00
CA TYR A 36 -29.30 -4.56 -9.02
C TYR A 36 -30.30 -3.57 -8.40
N ALA A 37 -31.20 -2.99 -9.20
CA ALA A 37 -32.28 -2.11 -8.74
C ALA A 37 -33.24 -2.84 -7.79
N GLU A 38 -33.67 -4.06 -8.13
CA GLU A 38 -34.49 -4.91 -7.25
C GLU A 38 -33.76 -5.30 -5.94
N LYS A 39 -32.44 -5.51 -6.01
CA LYS A 39 -31.59 -5.74 -4.83
C LYS A 39 -31.42 -4.49 -3.98
N GLU A 40 -31.46 -3.32 -4.61
CA GLU A 40 -31.38 -2.01 -3.94
C GLU A 40 -32.67 -1.69 -3.19
N GLU A 41 -33.82 -2.00 -3.79
CA GLU A 41 -35.15 -1.84 -3.19
C GLU A 41 -35.38 -2.79 -2.00
N ARG A 42 -34.68 -3.94 -1.98
CA ARG A 42 -34.62 -4.87 -0.85
C ARG A 42 -33.57 -4.54 0.21
N ARG A 43 -32.86 -3.40 0.14
CA ARG A 43 -31.90 -2.99 1.18
C ARG A 43 -32.64 -2.67 2.48
N LYS A 44 -32.73 -3.66 3.36
CA LYS A 44 -33.11 -3.48 4.78
C LYS A 44 -32.39 -2.25 5.34
N LYS A 45 -33.13 -1.33 5.99
CA LYS A 45 -32.55 -0.15 6.68
C LYS A 45 -31.31 -0.60 7.46
N ARG A 46 -30.12 -0.15 7.03
CA ARG A 46 -28.85 -0.48 7.71
C ARG A 46 -28.99 -0.07 9.17
N LYS A 47 -28.87 -1.03 10.09
CA LYS A 47 -28.79 -0.72 11.52
C LYS A 47 -27.65 0.28 11.70
N LYS A 48 -27.92 1.41 12.39
CA LYS A 48 -26.85 2.35 12.75
C LYS A 48 -25.82 1.56 13.58
N ARG A 49 -24.56 1.58 13.14
CA ARG A 49 -23.47 0.95 13.90
C ARG A 49 -23.38 1.66 15.25
N ALA A 50 -23.36 0.90 16.34
CA ALA A 50 -23.12 1.46 17.66
C ALA A 50 -21.69 2.02 17.71
N TYR A 51 -21.54 3.22 18.26
CA TYR A 51 -20.23 3.76 18.58
C TYR A 51 -19.68 3.00 19.78
N ILE A 52 -18.50 2.42 19.63
CA ILE A 52 -17.75 1.77 20.71
C ILE A 52 -16.52 2.63 20.93
N GLU A 53 -16.36 3.12 22.14
CA GLU A 53 -15.14 3.82 22.56
C GLU A 53 -13.98 2.81 22.64
N ARG A 54 -12.88 3.11 21.96
CA ARG A 54 -11.72 2.20 21.82
C ARG A 54 -10.43 2.75 22.45
N ASN A 55 -10.53 3.80 23.28
CA ASN A 55 -9.40 4.46 23.94
C ASN A 55 -8.23 4.74 22.96
N ARG A 56 -8.51 5.44 21.85
CA ARG A 56 -7.52 5.70 20.79
C ARG A 56 -6.28 6.44 21.31
N GLU A 57 -6.49 7.36 22.24
CA GLU A 57 -5.44 8.16 22.89
C GLU A 57 -4.55 7.30 23.80
N GLU A 58 -5.15 6.39 24.56
CA GLU A 58 -4.41 5.46 25.42
C GLU A 58 -3.46 4.59 24.59
N TRP A 59 -3.92 4.10 23.44
CA TRP A 59 -3.08 3.40 22.48
C TRP A 59 -1.93 4.25 21.95
N HIS A 60 -2.16 5.54 21.69
CA HIS A 60 -1.10 6.45 21.25
C HIS A 60 -0.05 6.58 22.36
N ILE A 61 -0.48 6.87 23.58
CA ILE A 61 0.42 7.08 24.72
C ILE A 61 1.26 5.83 24.95
N ARG A 62 0.63 4.65 24.95
CA ARG A 62 1.31 3.37 25.12
C ARG A 62 2.36 3.13 24.03
N LEU A 63 1.99 3.30 22.76
CA LEU A 63 2.91 3.14 21.63
C LEU A 63 4.12 4.08 21.75
N ARG A 64 3.88 5.32 22.17
CA ARG A 64 4.94 6.32 22.36
C ARG A 64 5.88 5.90 23.49
N ASN A 65 5.35 5.46 24.63
CA ASN A 65 6.15 5.01 25.77
C ASN A 65 6.93 3.72 25.48
N ASP A 66 6.37 2.83 24.67
CA ASP A 66 7.01 1.55 24.36
C ASP A 66 8.28 1.70 23.52
N TYR A 67 8.29 2.65 22.57
CA TYR A 67 9.35 2.73 21.55
C TYR A 67 9.94 4.13 21.34
N PHE A 68 9.17 5.19 21.57
CA PHE A 68 9.50 6.54 21.08
C PHE A 68 9.83 7.57 22.17
N SER A 69 9.58 7.28 23.44
CA SER A 69 10.00 8.12 24.57
C SER A 69 11.54 8.16 24.72
N ASP A 70 12.01 9.10 25.55
CA ASP A 70 13.44 9.22 25.91
C ASP A 70 13.91 7.99 26.71
N THR A 71 13.03 7.44 27.54
CA THR A 71 13.22 6.18 28.25
C THR A 71 12.17 5.15 27.77
N PRO A 72 12.40 4.46 26.64
CA PRO A 72 11.43 3.53 26.09
C PRO A 72 11.36 2.23 26.90
N THR A 73 10.17 1.63 26.97
CA THR A 73 9.98 0.31 27.61
C THR A 73 10.83 -0.76 26.92
N TYR A 74 10.94 -0.70 25.58
CA TYR A 74 11.70 -1.66 24.79
C TYR A 74 12.99 -1.03 24.22
N PRO A 75 14.13 -1.75 24.27
CA PRO A 75 15.36 -1.30 23.65
C PRO A 75 15.30 -1.35 22.12
N GLU A 76 16.21 -0.63 21.46
CA GLU A 76 16.18 -0.38 20.00
C GLU A 76 16.25 -1.68 19.15
N ASN A 77 16.88 -2.73 19.65
CA ASN A 77 16.94 -4.03 18.99
C ASN A 77 15.55 -4.67 18.79
N PHE A 78 14.63 -4.51 19.76
CA PHE A 78 13.26 -4.99 19.61
C PHE A 78 12.49 -4.15 18.59
N PHE A 79 12.75 -2.85 18.53
CA PHE A 79 12.18 -1.99 17.50
C PHE A 79 12.59 -2.47 16.11
N ARG A 80 13.89 -2.69 15.89
CA ARG A 80 14.41 -3.17 14.60
C ARG A 80 13.81 -4.52 14.21
N ARG A 81 13.69 -5.46 15.15
CA ARG A 81 13.06 -6.76 14.88
C ARG A 81 11.59 -6.63 14.51
N ARG A 82 10.87 -5.67 15.12
CA ARG A 82 9.43 -5.49 14.95
C ARG A 82 9.06 -4.75 13.68
N PHE A 83 9.80 -3.70 13.35
CA PHE A 83 9.51 -2.84 12.19
C PHE A 83 10.44 -3.08 11.01
N ARG A 84 11.45 -3.95 11.17
CA ARG A 84 12.47 -4.26 10.16
C ARG A 84 13.26 -3.05 9.67
N MET A 85 13.30 -1.98 10.47
CA MET A 85 14.00 -0.73 10.15
C MET A 85 14.48 0.00 11.41
N ASN A 86 15.34 1.00 11.25
CA ASN A 86 15.79 1.86 12.35
C ASN A 86 14.68 2.86 12.78
N LYS A 87 14.64 3.20 14.07
CA LYS A 87 13.75 4.20 14.66
C LYS A 87 13.87 5.57 14.00
N SER A 88 15.09 6.02 13.68
CA SER A 88 15.30 7.33 13.02
C SER A 88 14.66 7.37 11.64
N PHE A 89 14.86 6.32 10.84
CA PHE A 89 14.26 6.18 9.51
C PHE A 89 12.73 6.08 9.60
N PHE A 90 12.21 5.33 10.57
CA PHE A 90 10.78 5.25 10.83
C PHE A 90 10.17 6.63 11.11
N MET A 91 10.80 7.44 11.97
CA MET A 91 10.32 8.78 12.27
C MET A 91 10.37 9.71 11.04
N ARG A 92 11.37 9.55 10.18
CA ARG A 92 11.45 10.27 8.90
C ARG A 92 10.30 9.91 7.95
N ILE A 93 9.90 8.63 7.91
CA ILE A 93 8.73 8.18 7.15
C ILE A 93 7.45 8.82 7.71
N VAL A 94 7.27 8.81 9.04
CA VAL A 94 6.09 9.38 9.70
C VAL A 94 5.95 10.87 9.39
N ASP A 95 7.03 11.62 9.53
CA ASP A 95 7.05 13.05 9.26
C ASP A 95 6.70 13.35 7.80
N ARG A 96 7.38 12.68 6.88
CA ARG A 96 7.17 12.90 5.44
C ARG A 96 5.76 12.50 4.98
N LEU A 97 5.25 11.35 5.43
CA LEU A 97 3.88 10.93 5.12
C LEU A 97 2.84 11.87 5.73
N SER A 98 3.07 12.36 6.96
CA SER A 98 2.17 13.34 7.58
C SER A 98 2.16 14.65 6.81
N ASN A 99 3.28 15.07 6.22
CA ASN A 99 3.35 16.33 5.48
C ASN A 99 2.78 16.21 4.06
N GLU A 100 3.05 15.10 3.36
CA GLU A 100 2.74 14.97 1.94
C GLU A 100 1.40 14.25 1.67
N VAL A 101 0.94 13.38 2.57
CA VAL A 101 -0.26 12.57 2.37
C VAL A 101 -1.36 12.95 3.33
N GLU A 102 -2.46 13.46 2.78
CA GLU A 102 -3.61 13.99 3.53
C GLU A 102 -4.27 12.94 4.46
N TYR A 103 -4.16 11.65 4.13
CA TYR A 103 -4.64 10.56 4.98
C TYR A 103 -3.85 10.43 6.28
N PHE A 104 -2.54 10.68 6.27
CA PHE A 104 -1.69 10.52 7.45
C PHE A 104 -1.75 11.71 8.39
N ARG A 105 -2.14 12.89 7.89
CA ARG A 105 -2.38 14.08 8.72
C ARG A 105 -3.34 13.78 9.87
N GLU A 106 -3.01 14.34 11.03
CA GLU A 106 -3.91 14.36 12.16
C GLU A 106 -5.04 15.35 11.86
N LYS A 107 -6.29 14.87 11.95
CA LYS A 107 -7.47 15.65 11.62
C LYS A 107 -8.56 15.44 12.64
N LEU A 108 -9.47 16.40 12.74
CA LEU A 108 -10.70 16.19 13.47
C LEU A 108 -11.68 15.38 12.62
N ASP A 109 -12.27 14.36 13.23
CA ASP A 109 -13.41 13.63 12.69
C ASP A 109 -14.61 14.57 12.52
N GLY A 110 -15.62 14.17 11.73
CA GLY A 110 -16.86 14.94 11.57
C GLY A 110 -17.66 15.17 12.86
N LEU A 111 -17.23 14.55 13.97
CA LEU A 111 -17.76 14.72 15.33
C LEU A 111 -16.87 15.65 16.19
N GLY A 112 -15.82 16.26 15.63
CA GLY A 112 -14.87 17.12 16.36
C GLY A 112 -13.84 16.36 17.20
N MET A 113 -13.73 15.03 17.04
CA MET A 113 -12.79 14.20 17.78
C MET A 113 -11.46 14.06 17.04
N ILE A 114 -10.34 13.95 17.76
CA ILE A 114 -9.03 13.74 17.14
C ILE A 114 -8.97 12.33 16.50
N ASN A 115 -8.55 12.28 15.23
CA ASN A 115 -8.33 11.03 14.52
C ASN A 115 -7.12 10.25 15.05
N LEU A 116 -6.91 9.04 14.51
CA LEU A 116 -5.67 8.31 14.75
C LEU A 116 -4.45 9.17 14.38
N SER A 117 -3.44 9.15 15.24
CA SER A 117 -2.22 9.91 15.02
C SER A 117 -1.44 9.36 13.82
N PRO A 118 -0.63 10.19 13.13
CA PRO A 118 0.21 9.73 12.03
C PRO A 118 1.10 8.56 12.44
N LEU A 119 1.60 8.58 13.68
CA LEU A 119 2.40 7.52 14.27
C LEU A 119 1.63 6.19 14.32
N GLN A 120 0.40 6.20 14.81
CA GLN A 120 -0.44 4.98 14.87
C GLN A 120 -0.73 4.42 13.48
N LYS A 121 -1.07 5.29 12.52
CA LYS A 121 -1.34 4.90 11.13
C LYS A 121 -0.10 4.25 10.51
N CYS A 122 1.05 4.89 10.60
CA CYS A 122 2.31 4.37 10.07
C CYS A 122 2.74 3.08 10.77
N THR A 123 2.59 2.98 12.09
CA THR A 123 2.88 1.75 12.84
C THR A 123 2.03 0.58 12.36
N ALA A 124 0.73 0.77 12.15
CA ALA A 124 -0.14 -0.28 11.65
C ALA A 124 0.28 -0.71 10.23
N ALA A 125 0.49 0.27 9.36
CA ALA A 125 0.78 0.07 7.95
C ALA A 125 2.16 -0.59 7.71
N ILE A 126 3.20 -0.12 8.41
CA ILE A 126 4.55 -0.71 8.36
C ILE A 126 4.58 -2.11 8.97
N ARG A 127 3.77 -2.39 10.00
CA ARG A 127 3.68 -3.77 10.53
C ARG A 127 3.05 -4.73 9.54
N VAL A 128 2.03 -4.29 8.79
CA VAL A 128 1.45 -5.10 7.70
C VAL A 128 2.53 -5.43 6.67
N LEU A 129 3.30 -4.43 6.24
CA LEU A 129 4.43 -4.59 5.31
C LEU A 129 5.52 -5.53 5.86
N ALA A 130 5.93 -5.34 7.11
CA ALA A 130 7.05 -6.08 7.70
C ALA A 130 6.77 -7.59 7.84
N TYR A 131 5.52 -7.96 8.09
CA TYR A 131 5.11 -9.34 8.34
C TYR A 131 4.45 -10.05 7.14
N GLY A 132 4.14 -9.33 6.05
CA GLY A 132 3.69 -9.92 4.78
C GLY A 132 2.30 -10.58 4.84
N SER A 133 1.29 -9.89 5.36
CA SER A 133 -0.11 -10.37 5.27
C SER A 133 -0.75 -10.00 3.93
N ALA A 134 -1.59 -10.87 3.36
CA ALA A 134 -2.30 -10.69 2.08
C ALA A 134 -2.80 -9.24 1.88
N ALA A 135 -2.19 -8.56 0.92
CA ALA A 135 -1.99 -7.11 0.89
C ALA A 135 -2.92 -6.37 -0.09
N ASP A 136 -3.98 -7.00 -0.57
CA ASP A 136 -4.67 -6.54 -1.80
C ASP A 136 -5.53 -5.27 -1.64
N MET A 137 -5.54 -4.57 -0.50
CA MET A 137 -6.44 -3.41 -0.35
C MET A 137 -5.96 -2.26 0.54
N VAL A 138 -5.19 -2.52 1.60
CA VAL A 138 -4.68 -1.47 2.50
C VAL A 138 -3.24 -1.07 2.13
N ASP A 139 -2.56 -1.94 1.38
CA ASP A 139 -1.15 -1.78 1.06
C ASP A 139 -0.91 -0.80 -0.09
N GLU A 140 -1.74 -0.79 -1.13
CA GLU A 140 -1.47 0.01 -2.34
C GLU A 140 -1.25 1.50 -2.04
N TYR A 141 -2.10 2.14 -1.23
CA TYR A 141 -1.95 3.58 -0.96
C TYR A 141 -0.73 3.91 -0.11
N LEU A 142 -0.41 3.07 0.88
CA LEU A 142 0.79 3.27 1.69
C LEU A 142 2.05 2.96 0.87
N TRP A 143 2.03 1.85 0.15
CA TRP A 143 3.15 1.36 -0.65
C TRP A 143 3.47 2.32 -1.80
N LEU A 144 2.46 2.77 -2.54
CA LEU A 144 2.61 3.80 -3.57
C LEU A 144 3.08 5.12 -2.95
N GLY A 145 2.61 5.49 -1.77
CA GLY A 145 3.10 6.67 -1.05
C GLY A 145 4.58 6.54 -0.69
N ILE A 146 4.99 5.45 -0.04
CA ILE A 146 6.39 5.23 0.35
C ILE A 146 7.28 5.16 -0.90
N ILE A 147 6.87 4.44 -1.95
CA ILE A 147 7.61 4.38 -3.22
C ILE A 147 7.68 5.76 -3.89
N SER A 148 6.59 6.50 -3.95
CA SER A 148 6.59 7.82 -4.58
C SER A 148 7.49 8.81 -3.83
N LEU A 149 7.58 8.71 -2.51
CA LEU A 149 8.35 9.63 -1.68
C LEU A 149 9.83 9.26 -1.60
N PHE A 150 10.11 7.96 -1.45
CA PHE A 150 11.43 7.43 -1.17
C PHE A 150 12.05 6.67 -2.34
N GLY A 151 11.32 6.46 -3.43
CA GLY A 151 11.78 5.73 -4.60
C GLY A 151 12.99 6.37 -5.26
N ASP A 152 12.99 7.69 -5.41
CA ASP A 152 14.12 8.42 -5.99
C ASP A 152 15.39 8.34 -5.10
N GLU A 153 15.22 8.21 -3.79
CA GLU A 153 16.33 8.13 -2.84
C GLU A 153 16.88 6.70 -2.73
N TYR A 154 16.01 5.69 -2.65
CA TYR A 154 16.37 4.31 -2.28
C TYR A 154 16.20 3.25 -3.37
N LEU A 155 15.33 3.49 -4.35
CA LEU A 155 15.12 2.57 -5.48
C LEU A 155 15.92 3.00 -6.73
N ARG A 156 16.74 4.05 -6.61
CA ARG A 156 17.67 4.47 -7.65
C ARG A 156 18.81 3.48 -7.86
N ARG A 157 19.45 3.57 -9.02
CA ARG A 157 20.68 2.83 -9.29
C ARG A 157 21.79 3.29 -8.31
N PRO A 158 22.51 2.37 -7.64
CA PRO A 158 23.55 2.74 -6.68
C PRO A 158 24.61 3.64 -7.32
N THR A 159 24.99 4.71 -6.62
CA THR A 159 26.13 5.55 -6.99
C THR A 159 27.44 4.95 -6.49
N PRO A 160 28.59 5.38 -7.05
CA PRO A 160 29.90 5.00 -6.52
C PRO A 160 30.07 5.26 -5.02
N ALA A 161 29.46 6.34 -4.49
CA ALA A 161 29.47 6.64 -3.07
C ALA A 161 28.68 5.62 -2.23
N ASP A 162 27.51 5.18 -2.73
CA ASP A 162 26.73 4.13 -2.06
C ASP A 162 27.49 2.81 -2.06
N LEU A 163 28.16 2.48 -3.18
CA LEU A 163 29.01 1.30 -3.29
C LEU A 163 30.18 1.35 -2.30
N GLN A 164 30.86 2.49 -2.18
CA GLN A 164 31.95 2.67 -1.23
C GLN A 164 31.46 2.49 0.22
N CYS A 165 30.34 3.13 0.59
CA CYS A 165 29.74 2.97 1.91
C CYS A 165 29.39 1.50 2.22
N LEU A 166 28.84 0.77 1.23
CA LEU A 166 28.56 -0.66 1.37
C LEU A 166 29.83 -1.49 1.54
N LEU A 167 30.91 -1.15 0.84
CA LEU A 167 32.21 -1.82 0.98
C LEU A 167 32.80 -1.56 2.37
N ASP A 168 32.78 -0.34 2.87
CA ASP A 168 33.31 0.01 4.19
C ASP A 168 32.54 -0.71 5.31
N VAL A 169 31.21 -0.79 5.20
CA VAL A 169 30.36 -1.56 6.13
C VAL A 169 30.65 -3.07 6.03
N GLY A 170 30.88 -3.57 4.82
CA GLY A 170 31.26 -4.95 4.57
C GLY A 170 32.61 -5.31 5.17
N GLU A 171 33.59 -4.41 5.05
CA GLU A 171 34.95 -4.56 5.59
C GLU A 171 34.94 -4.59 7.11
N TYR A 172 34.23 -3.65 7.75
CA TYR A 172 34.04 -3.65 9.22
C TYR A 172 33.41 -4.95 9.73
N ARG A 173 32.55 -5.58 8.92
CA ARG A 173 31.84 -6.83 9.27
C ARG A 173 32.53 -8.10 8.78
N GLY A 174 33.65 -7.98 8.06
CA GLY A 174 34.42 -9.11 7.55
C GLY A 174 33.80 -9.85 6.36
N PHE A 175 32.95 -9.19 5.54
CA PHE A 175 32.28 -9.74 4.35
C PHE A 175 31.85 -11.21 4.51
N PRO A 176 30.81 -11.52 5.31
CA PRO A 176 30.42 -12.90 5.62
C PRO A 176 29.85 -13.69 4.41
N GLY A 177 29.88 -13.12 3.20
CA GLY A 177 29.57 -13.77 1.92
C GLY A 177 29.95 -12.87 0.74
N MET A 178 30.22 -13.46 -0.44
CA MET A 178 30.55 -12.73 -1.67
C MET A 178 29.50 -11.66 -2.01
N ILE A 179 29.96 -10.55 -2.61
CA ILE A 179 29.11 -9.47 -3.09
C ILE A 179 28.11 -10.03 -4.13
N GLY A 180 26.86 -10.24 -3.71
CA GLY A 180 25.83 -10.95 -4.50
C GLY A 180 25.13 -12.10 -3.77
N SER A 181 25.59 -12.51 -2.58
CA SER A 181 24.85 -13.45 -1.74
C SER A 181 23.70 -12.76 -1.01
N ILE A 182 22.47 -13.26 -1.21
CA ILE A 182 21.26 -12.90 -0.46
C ILE A 182 21.45 -13.07 1.07
N ASP A 183 22.39 -13.91 1.51
CA ASP A 183 22.67 -14.14 2.94
C ASP A 183 23.38 -12.98 3.64
N CYS A 184 23.84 -11.96 2.90
CA CYS A 184 24.36 -10.72 3.50
C CYS A 184 23.26 -9.87 4.15
N MET A 185 21.98 -10.22 3.96
CA MET A 185 20.83 -9.57 4.60
C MET A 185 20.32 -10.31 5.85
N HIS A 186 21.09 -11.21 6.45
CA HIS A 186 20.75 -11.78 7.76
C HIS A 186 21.32 -10.92 8.89
N TRP A 187 20.50 -9.98 9.36
CA TRP A 187 20.83 -9.04 10.44
C TRP A 187 20.69 -9.70 11.82
N LYS A 188 21.77 -9.70 12.61
CA LYS A 188 21.70 -9.67 14.08
C LYS A 188 21.77 -8.22 14.56
#